data_AF-D3PF06-F1
#
_entry.id   AF-D3PF06-F1
#
_cell.length_a   1.000
_cell.length_b   1.000
_cell.length_c   1.000
_cell.angle_alpha   90.00
_cell.angle_beta   90.00
_cell.angle_gamma   90.00
#
_symmetry.space_group_name_H-M   'P 1'
#
loop_
_entity.id
_entity.type
_entity.pdbx_description
1 polymer ?
#
loop_
_entity_poly.entity_id
_entity_poly.type
_entity_poly.pdbx_seq_one_letter_code
_entity_poly.pdbx_strand_id
1 'polypeptide(L)'
;MARTVMQEIEYQKINKENYLTYDELANILKVSKYTLRNWVSECRFKAGRDYIKLGPHKKSILLFKKDILKRVNKIILSWEKKRSNKK
;
A
#
# COMPACT_ATOMS: atom_id res chain seq x y z
N MET A 1 21.89 -20.06 -8.82
CA MET A 1 20.43 -19.89 -9.04
C MET A 1 19.67 -20.08 -7.71
N ALA A 2 19.96 -19.30 -6.66
CA ALA A 2 19.37 -19.52 -5.32
C ALA A 2 18.67 -18.28 -4.72
N ARG A 3 18.79 -17.10 -5.35
CA ARG A 3 18.24 -15.83 -4.83
C ARG A 3 16.75 -15.64 -5.09
N THR A 4 16.18 -16.33 -6.09
CA THR A 4 14.76 -16.18 -6.45
C THR A 4 13.83 -16.93 -5.50
N VAL A 5 14.23 -18.14 -5.08
CA VAL A 5 13.40 -19.03 -4.25
C VAL A 5 13.22 -18.48 -2.83
N MET A 6 14.20 -17.76 -2.28
CA MET A 6 14.09 -17.19 -0.93
C MET A 6 13.08 -16.04 -0.84
N GLN A 7 12.83 -15.30 -1.93
CA GLN A 7 11.81 -14.23 -1.92
C GLN A 7 10.39 -14.78 -1.90
N GLU A 8 10.14 -15.94 -2.54
CA GLU A 8 8.83 -16.58 -2.53
C GLU A 8 8.48 -17.15 -1.14
N ILE A 9 9.46 -17.69 -0.41
CA ILE A 9 9.25 -18.23 0.94
C ILE A 9 8.95 -17.11 1.95
N GLU A 10 9.62 -15.96 1.84
CA GLU A 10 9.36 -14.80 2.71
C GLU A 10 7.94 -14.24 2.49
N TYR A 11 7.45 -14.26 1.25
CA TYR A 11 6.08 -13.88 0.91
C TYR A 11 5.02 -14.86 1.45
N GLN A 12 5.34 -16.16 1.54
CA GLN A 12 4.42 -17.16 2.11
C GLN A 12 4.33 -17.11 3.64
N LYS A 13 5.39 -16.69 4.35
CA LYS A 13 5.34 -16.45 5.80
C LYS A 13 4.57 -15.19 6.19
N ILE A 14 4.42 -14.25 5.25
CA ILE A 14 3.62 -13.05 5.46
C ILE A 14 2.16 -13.47 5.35
N ASN A 15 1.49 -13.49 6.49
CA ASN A 15 0.09 -13.87 6.62
C ASN A 15 -0.76 -13.08 5.60
N LYS A 16 -1.13 -13.69 4.47
CA LYS A 16 -1.94 -13.06 3.41
C LYS A 16 -3.24 -12.48 3.97
N GLU A 17 -3.70 -13.02 5.09
CA GLU A 17 -4.87 -12.53 5.81
C GLU A 17 -4.72 -11.13 6.41
N ASN A 18 -3.50 -10.65 6.68
CA ASN A 18 -3.29 -9.36 7.35
C ASN A 18 -2.74 -8.25 6.45
N TYR A 19 -2.34 -8.61 5.22
CA TYR A 19 -1.74 -7.68 4.28
C TYR A 19 -2.56 -7.58 2.99
N LEU A 20 -2.45 -6.45 2.32
CA LEU A 20 -3.11 -6.09 1.08
C LEU A 20 -2.06 -5.60 0.09
N THR A 21 -2.14 -6.08 -1.14
CA THR A 21 -1.36 -5.56 -2.25
C THR A 21 -1.89 -4.19 -2.70
N TYR A 22 -1.12 -3.51 -3.56
CA TYR A 22 -1.55 -2.27 -4.20
C TYR A 22 -2.89 -2.42 -4.93
N ASP A 23 -3.07 -3.53 -5.66
CA ASP A 23 -4.28 -3.79 -6.43
C ASP A 23 -5.47 -4.03 -5.52
N GLU A 24 -5.31 -4.84 -4.46
CA GLU A 24 -6.40 -5.08 -3.50
C GLU A 24 -6.80 -3.81 -2.76
N LEU A 25 -5.84 -3.04 -2.27
CA LEU A 25 -6.12 -1.77 -1.60
C LEU A 25 -6.79 -0.78 -2.55
N ALA A 26 -6.34 -0.69 -3.81
CA ALA A 26 -6.96 0.16 -4.82
C ALA A 26 -8.42 -0.21 -5.06
N ASN A 27 -8.71 -1.51 -5.19
CA ASN A 27 -10.05 -2.04 -5.39
C ASN A 27 -10.98 -1.77 -4.19
N ILE A 28 -10.49 -2.02 -2.96
CA ILE A 28 -11.28 -1.78 -1.74
C ILE A 28 -11.65 -0.29 -1.60
N LEU A 29 -10.69 0.59 -1.88
CA LEU A 29 -10.88 2.03 -1.75
C LEU A 29 -11.52 2.67 -2.98
N LYS A 30 -11.73 1.91 -4.05
CA LYS A 30 -12.20 2.40 -5.36
C LYS A 30 -11.37 3.59 -5.87
N VAL A 31 -10.04 3.56 -5.64
CA VAL A 31 -9.10 4.57 -6.14
C VAL A 31 -8.10 3.93 -7.09
N SER A 32 -7.51 4.73 -7.99
CA SER A 32 -6.48 4.22 -8.88
C SER A 32 -5.19 3.88 -8.13
N LYS A 33 -4.43 2.91 -8.65
CA LYS A 33 -3.06 2.60 -8.17
C LYS A 33 -2.16 3.83 -8.19
N TYR A 34 -2.37 4.72 -9.16
CA TYR A 34 -1.64 5.98 -9.26
C TYR A 34 -1.93 6.89 -8.05
N THR A 35 -3.20 7.02 -7.65
CA THR A 35 -3.58 7.78 -6.46
C THR A 35 -2.93 7.21 -5.21
N LEU A 36 -2.90 5.89 -5.04
CA LEU A 36 -2.21 5.25 -3.92
C LEU A 36 -0.70 5.52 -3.93
N ARG A 37 -0.05 5.46 -5.11
CA ARG A 37 1.38 5.81 -5.24
C ARG A 37 1.63 7.26 -4.85
N ASN A 38 0.76 8.16 -5.28
CA ASN A 38 0.86 9.56 -4.91
C ASN A 38 0.67 9.75 -3.40
N TRP A 39 -0.25 9.04 -2.75
CA TRP A 39 -0.40 9.09 -1.30
C TRP A 39 0.82 8.55 -0.54
N VAL A 40 1.48 7.50 -1.05
CA VAL A 40 2.77 7.04 -0.51
C VAL A 40 3.84 8.12 -0.70
N SER A 41 3.90 8.74 -1.88
CA SER A 41 4.84 9.84 -2.18
C SER A 41 4.60 11.09 -1.33
N GLU A 42 3.35 11.37 -0.98
CA GLU A 42 2.93 12.44 -0.08
C GLU A 42 3.12 12.06 1.42
N CYS A 43 3.80 10.94 1.72
CA CYS A 43 4.04 10.44 3.07
C CYS A 43 2.77 10.24 3.91
N ARG A 44 1.62 9.99 3.27
CA ARG A 44 0.35 9.73 3.98
C ARG A 44 0.33 8.35 4.64
N PHE A 45 1.19 7.46 4.17
CA PHE A 45 1.39 6.13 4.71
C PHE A 45 2.83 6.00 5.21
N LYS A 46 3.02 5.40 6.40
CA LYS A 46 4.35 5.17 6.98
C LYS A 46 4.83 3.75 6.71
N ALA A 47 6.05 3.62 6.20
CA ALA A 47 6.74 2.33 6.11
C ALA A 47 6.91 1.68 7.50
N GLY A 48 6.81 0.36 7.60
CA GLY A 48 6.83 -0.42 8.84
C GLY A 48 5.54 -0.37 9.64
N ARG A 49 4.87 0.80 9.70
CA ARG A 49 3.58 0.97 10.37
C ARG A 49 2.41 0.54 9.50
N ASP A 50 2.23 1.21 8.36
CA ASP A 50 1.07 1.09 7.49
C ASP A 50 1.33 0.14 6.30
N TYR A 51 2.58 0.07 5.84
CA TYR A 51 2.99 -0.89 4.81
C TYR A 51 4.40 -1.42 5.04
N ILE A 52 4.67 -2.59 4.50
CA ILE A 52 6.00 -3.17 4.41
C ILE A 52 6.45 -3.18 2.95
N LYS A 53 7.76 -3.01 2.75
CA LYS A 53 8.39 -3.01 1.43
C LYS A 53 9.25 -4.27 1.34
N LEU A 54 8.86 -5.21 0.49
CA LEU A 54 9.58 -6.45 0.25
C LEU A 54 10.42 -6.34 -1.00
N GLY A 55 11.67 -6.78 -0.94
CA GLY A 55 12.55 -6.87 -2.09
C GLY A 55 13.39 -5.62 -2.39
N PRO A 56 14.35 -5.74 -3.34
CA PRO A 56 15.34 -4.72 -3.62
C PRO A 56 14.73 -3.48 -4.29
N HIS A 57 15.35 -2.32 -4.06
CA HIS A 57 14.86 -0.96 -4.31
C HIS A 57 14.06 -0.73 -5.61
N LYS A 58 14.44 -1.38 -6.73
CA LYS A 58 13.80 -1.23 -8.06
C LYS A 58 12.63 -2.19 -8.34
N LYS A 59 12.51 -3.31 -7.62
CA LYS A 59 11.45 -4.33 -7.81
C LYS A 59 10.67 -4.59 -6.51
N SER A 60 10.68 -3.63 -5.61
CA SER A 60 10.09 -3.82 -4.31
C SER A 60 8.57 -3.88 -4.37
N ILE A 61 7.98 -4.90 -3.77
CA ILE A 61 6.54 -5.05 -3.60
C ILE A 61 6.14 -4.37 -2.30
N LEU A 62 5.11 -3.53 -2.36
CA LEU A 62 4.55 -2.84 -1.21
C LEU A 62 3.30 -3.59 -0.75
N LEU A 63 3.31 -4.03 0.51
CA LEU A 63 2.18 -4.69 1.14
C LEU A 63 1.66 -3.82 2.28
N PHE A 64 0.41 -3.39 2.17
CA PHE A 64 -0.26 -2.58 3.16
C PHE A 64 -0.89 -3.46 4.22
N LYS A 65 -0.84 -3.07 5.50
CA LYS A 65 -1.57 -3.79 6.54
C LYS A 65 -3.06 -3.51 6.42
N LYS A 66 -3.92 -4.49 6.63
CA LYS A 66 -5.39 -4.29 6.64
C LYS A 66 -5.85 -3.24 7.64
N ASP A 67 -5.10 -3.05 8.74
CA ASP A 67 -5.41 -2.03 9.74
C ASP A 67 -5.42 -0.59 9.17
N ILE A 68 -4.77 -0.38 8.03
CA ILE A 68 -4.81 0.90 7.29
C ILE A 68 -6.24 1.30 6.92
N LEU A 69 -7.13 0.33 6.69
CA LEU A 69 -8.53 0.56 6.32
C LEU A 69 -9.30 1.35 7.39
N LYS A 70 -8.91 1.22 8.67
CA LYS A 70 -9.49 2.02 9.75
C LYS A 70 -9.16 3.51 9.62
N ARG A 71 -7.99 3.84 9.07
CA ARG A 71 -7.47 5.22 8.97
C ARG A 71 -7.68 5.83 7.58
N VAL A 72 -7.81 5.01 6.56
CA VAL A 72 -7.84 5.46 5.17
C VAL A 72 -9.09 6.28 4.84
N ASN A 73 -10.22 6.06 5.52
CA ASN A 73 -11.42 6.90 5.40
C ASN A 73 -11.09 8.37 5.70
N LYS A 74 -10.26 8.64 6.71
CA LYS A 74 -9.80 10.01 7.04
C LYS A 74 -8.89 10.59 5.96
N ILE A 75 -8.10 9.74 5.30
CA ILE A 75 -7.20 10.14 4.20
C ILE A 75 -8.00 10.48 2.95
N ILE A 76 -9.03 9.68 2.63
CA ILE A 76 -9.94 9.89 1.49
C ILE A 76 -10.67 11.23 1.66
N LEU A 77 -11.33 11.45 2.80
CA LEU A 77 -12.05 12.70 3.06
C LEU A 77 -11.15 13.94 2.93
N SER A 78 -9.92 13.85 3.43
CA SER A 78 -8.92 14.93 3.27
C SER A 78 -8.51 15.16 1.81
N TRP A 79 -8.41 14.09 1.02
CA TRP A 79 -8.05 14.16 -0.40
C TRP A 79 -9.20 14.72 -1.25
N GLU A 80 -10.44 14.27 -1.03
CA GLU A 80 -11.62 14.78 -1.73
C GLU A 80 -11.80 16.28 -1.49
N LYS A 81 -11.59 16.75 -0.25
CA LYS A 81 -11.63 18.18 0.08
C LYS A 81 -10.62 18.99 -0.72
N LYS A 82 -9.39 18.48 -0.92
CA LYS A 82 -8.37 19.15 -1.76
C LYS A 82 -8.75 19.16 -3.25
N ARG A 83 -9.42 18.11 -3.74
CA ARG A 83 -9.84 18.01 -5.15
C ARG A 83 -11.01 18.95 -5.45
N SER A 84 -11.93 19.10 -4.51
CA SER A 84 -13.09 19.98 -4.64
C SER A 84 -12.69 21.47 -4.62
N ASN A 85 -11.65 21.83 -3.86
CA ASN A 85 -11.16 23.22 -3.75
C ASN A 85 -10.32 23.70 -4.95
N LYS A 86 -10.23 22.91 -6.01
CA LYS A 86 -9.48 23.22 -7.24
C LYS A 86 -10.41 23.50 -8.43
N LYS A 87 -11.69 23.73 -8.16
CA LYS A 87 -12.72 24.03 -9.17
C LYS A 87 -13.18 25.47 -9.02
#